data_AF-A0A2V6R324-F1
#
_entry.id   AF-A0A2V6R324-F1
#
_cell.length_a   1.000
_cell.length_b   1.000
_cell.length_c   1.000
_cell.angle_alpha   90.00
_cell.angle_beta   90.00
_cell.angle_gamma   90.00
#
_symmetry.space_group_name_H-M   'P 1'
#
loop_
_entity.id
_entity.type
_entity.pdbx_description
1 polymer ?
#
loop_
_entity_poly.entity_id
_entity_poly.type
_entity_poly.pdbx_seq_one_letter_code
_entity_poly.pdbx_strand_id
1 'polypeptide(L)'
;MSLTDSIQQDRHIIVAVDTARNTVRIKGVADACTDLSCSAQTLVVSDEGSRADLTALNAGDIVRLEGPVGRPERIVVVRRVWDELSSPEW
;
A
#
# COMPACT_ATOMS: atom_id res chain seq x y z
N MET A 1 12.18 -19.22 -13.59
CA MET A 1 11.67 -18.07 -12.81
C MET A 1 10.20 -17.92 -13.13
N SER A 2 9.33 -18.36 -12.22
CA SER A 2 7.89 -18.41 -12.45
C SER A 2 7.29 -17.03 -12.20
N LEU A 3 6.41 -16.58 -13.10
CA LEU A 3 5.69 -15.29 -13.06
C LEU A 3 5.01 -15.06 -11.70
N THR A 4 4.66 -16.13 -10.99
CA THR A 4 3.99 -16.13 -9.69
C THR A 4 4.85 -15.59 -8.53
N ASP A 5 6.17 -15.71 -8.60
CA ASP A 5 7.08 -15.27 -7.52
C ASP A 5 7.23 -13.75 -7.51
N SER A 6 7.39 -13.15 -8.70
CA SER A 6 7.45 -11.68 -8.87
C SER A 6 6.15 -10.98 -8.48
N ILE A 7 5.01 -11.67 -8.53
CA ILE A 7 3.70 -11.13 -8.14
C ILE A 7 3.51 -11.15 -6.60
N GLN A 8 4.17 -12.08 -5.89
CA GLN A 8 4.13 -12.12 -4.43
C GLN A 8 5.13 -11.16 -3.79
N GLN A 9 6.28 -10.92 -4.43
CA GLN A 9 7.35 -10.04 -3.92
C GLN A 9 6.93 -8.55 -3.84
N ASP A 10 5.89 -8.15 -4.57
CA ASP A 10 5.49 -6.74 -4.72
C ASP A 10 4.40 -6.30 -3.73
N ARG A 11 4.03 -7.18 -2.78
CA ARG A 11 3.03 -6.87 -1.75
C ARG A 11 3.71 -6.30 -0.52
N HIS A 12 3.21 -5.14 -0.09
CA HIS A 12 3.69 -4.41 1.06
C HIS A 12 2.54 -4.12 2.01
N ILE A 13 2.81 -4.15 3.31
CA ILE A 13 1.82 -3.79 4.33
C ILE A 13 2.07 -2.33 4.74
N ILE A 14 1.04 -1.49 4.71
CA ILE A 14 1.12 -0.15 5.27
C ILE A 14 1.28 -0.26 6.79
N VAL A 15 2.33 0.31 7.35
CA VAL A 15 2.55 0.35 8.80
C VAL A 15 2.06 1.67 9.37
N ALA A 16 2.31 2.76 8.65
CA ALA A 16 1.89 4.10 9.04
C ALA A 16 1.77 5.00 7.81
N VAL A 17 0.87 5.98 7.88
CA VAL A 17 0.67 7.01 6.86
C VAL A 17 0.85 8.36 7.53
N ASP A 18 1.76 9.18 7.02
CA ASP A 18 1.96 10.55 7.44
C ASP A 18 1.58 11.48 6.28
N THR A 19 0.34 11.97 6.32
CA THR A 19 -0.21 12.87 5.30
C THR A 19 0.38 14.28 5.39
N ALA A 20 0.90 14.69 6.55
CA ALA A 20 1.52 16.01 6.72
C ALA A 20 2.88 16.09 6.04
N ARG A 21 3.64 14.98 6.05
CA ARG A 21 4.95 14.85 5.41
C ARG A 21 4.89 14.16 4.05
N ASN A 22 3.70 13.71 3.64
CA ASN A 22 3.43 12.91 2.46
C ASN A 22 4.33 11.66 2.37
N THR A 23 4.54 11.01 3.51
CA THR A 23 5.37 9.81 3.63
C THR A 23 4.54 8.63 4.08
N VAL A 24 4.84 7.46 3.54
CA VAL A 24 4.18 6.19 3.91
C VAL A 24 5.24 5.21 4.37
N ARG A 25 5.05 4.65 5.55
CA ARG A 25 5.88 3.55 6.03
C ARG A 25 5.25 2.23 5.61
N ILE A 26 6.03 1.42 4.90
CA ILE A 26 5.62 0.09 4.46
C ILE A 26 6.49 -1.00 5.07
N LYS A 27 5.95 -2.20 5.16
CA LYS A 27 6.65 -3.42 5.55
C LYS A 27 6.65 -4.40 4.39
N GLY A 28 7.84 -4.78 3.92
CA GLY A 28 8.02 -5.78 2.86
C GLY A 28 8.14 -7.21 3.39
N VAL A 29 8.33 -8.15 2.47
CA VAL A 29 8.46 -9.60 2.76
C VAL A 29 9.64 -9.93 3.69
N ALA A 30 10.70 -9.12 3.66
CA ALA A 30 11.87 -9.29 4.53
C ALA A 30 11.68 -8.75 5.96
N ASP A 31 10.44 -8.46 6.37
CA ASP A 31 10.06 -7.80 7.64
C ASP A 31 10.65 -6.39 7.85
N ALA A 32 11.43 -5.89 6.88
CA ALA A 32 12.02 -4.57 6.92
C ALA A 32 10.98 -3.48 6.68
N CYS A 33 10.96 -2.49 7.57
CA CYS A 33 10.18 -1.27 7.40
C CYS A 33 10.95 -0.28 6.52
N THR A 34 10.29 0.27 5.51
CA THR A 34 10.86 1.28 4.61
C THR A 34 9.92 2.48 4.55
N ASP A 35 10.49 3.68 4.67
CA ASP A 35 9.77 4.93 4.49
C ASP A 35 9.82 5.35 3.02
N LEU A 36 8.64 5.53 2.43
CA LEU A 36 8.47 5.98 1.05
C LEU A 36 8.05 7.43 1.04
N SER A 37 8.69 8.21 0.19
CA SER A 37 8.28 9.59 -0.06
C SER A 37 7.28 9.60 -1.20
N CYS A 38 6.04 9.97 -0.92
CA CYS A 38 5.02 10.14 -1.95
C CYS A 38 5.10 11.55 -2.51
N SER A 39 4.81 11.69 -3.79
CA SER A 39 4.63 13.00 -4.42
C SER A 39 3.17 13.43 -4.32
N ALA A 40 2.88 14.71 -4.55
CA ALA A 40 1.50 15.19 -4.67
C ALA A 40 0.74 14.56 -5.87
N GLN A 41 1.45 13.89 -6.78
CA GLN A 41 0.89 13.18 -7.93
C GLN A 41 0.78 11.67 -7.70
N THR A 42 1.18 11.19 -6.52
CA THR A 42 1.08 9.76 -6.21
C THR A 42 -0.39 9.36 -6.12
N LEU A 43 -0.79 8.41 -6.95
CA LEU A 43 -2.17 7.97 -7.09
C LEU A 43 -2.40 6.72 -6.23
N VAL A 44 -3.30 6.81 -5.25
CA VAL A 44 -3.82 5.66 -4.51
C VAL A 44 -4.99 5.06 -5.31
N VAL A 45 -4.89 3.80 -5.70
CA VAL A 45 -5.93 3.07 -6.43
C VAL A 45 -6.53 2.04 -5.50
N SER A 46 -7.84 2.08 -5.29
CA SER A 46 -8.59 1.15 -4.45
C SER A 46 -9.84 0.67 -5.20
N ASP A 47 -10.57 -0.29 -4.64
CA ASP A 47 -11.84 -0.77 -5.21
C ASP A 47 -12.89 0.35 -5.35
N GLU A 48 -12.92 1.28 -4.39
CA GLU A 48 -13.79 2.46 -4.40
C GLU A 48 -13.38 3.53 -5.45
N GLY A 49 -12.28 3.32 -6.18
CA GLY A 49 -11.75 4.23 -7.19
C GLY A 49 -10.32 4.70 -6.91
N SER A 50 -9.86 5.67 -7.70
CA SER A 50 -8.53 6.26 -7.56
C SER A 50 -8.57 7.66 -6.96
N ARG A 51 -7.66 7.95 -6.03
CA ARG A 51 -7.47 9.25 -5.40
C ARG A 51 -6.00 9.66 -5.46
N ALA A 52 -5.74 10.96 -5.65
CA ALA A 52 -4.39 11.52 -5.69
C ALA A 52 -3.92 11.97 -4.28
N ASP A 53 -4.29 11.21 -3.25
CA ASP A 53 -3.97 11.53 -1.87
C ASP A 53 -3.86 10.26 -1.01
N LEU A 54 -3.08 10.35 0.07
CA LEU A 54 -2.81 9.22 0.95
C LEU A 54 -3.90 8.98 2.00
N THR A 55 -4.94 9.83 2.09
CA THR A 55 -6.00 9.68 3.11
C THR A 55 -6.84 8.43 2.91
N ALA A 56 -6.80 7.86 1.70
CA ALA A 56 -7.42 6.60 1.39
C ALA A 56 -6.65 5.38 1.93
N LEU A 57 -5.43 5.52 2.46
CA LEU A 57 -4.63 4.41 2.99
C LEU A 57 -4.78 4.28 4.50
N ASN A 58 -4.85 3.04 4.99
CA ASN A 58 -4.86 2.74 6.42
C ASN A 58 -3.69 1.85 6.80
N ALA A 59 -3.22 1.97 8.04
CA ALA A 59 -2.29 1.01 8.61
C ALA A 59 -2.91 -0.40 8.60
N GLY A 60 -2.16 -1.38 8.14
CA GLY A 60 -2.58 -2.76 7.91
C GLY A 60 -3.01 -3.06 6.47
N ASP A 61 -3.29 -2.05 5.64
CA ASP A 61 -3.65 -2.27 4.23
C ASP A 61 -2.49 -2.96 3.50
N ILE A 62 -2.82 -3.93 2.64
CA ILE A 62 -1.87 -4.57 1.75
C ILE A 62 -1.92 -3.85 0.42
N VAL A 63 -0.80 -3.26 0.04
CA VAL A 63 -0.66 -2.48 -1.19
C VAL A 63 0.40 -3.09 -2.10
N ARG A 64 0.30 -2.72 -3.36
CA ARG A 64 1.30 -2.93 -4.38
C ARG A 64 1.82 -1.57 -4.84
N LEU A 65 3.13 -1.45 -5.03
CA LEU A 65 3.76 -0.19 -5.39
C LEU A 65 4.17 -0.23 -6.86
N GLU A 66 3.70 0.73 -7.65
CA GLU A 66 4.17 0.91 -9.02
C GLU A 66 4.98 2.20 -9.14
N GLY A 67 6.09 2.13 -9.86
CA GLY A 67 7.01 3.25 -10.07
C GLY A 67 8.41 2.98 -9.53
N PRO A 68 9.26 4.02 -9.45
CA PRO A 68 10.63 3.87 -8.98
C PRO A 68 10.70 3.54 -7.49
N VAL A 69 11.70 2.72 -7.13
CA VAL A 69 11.96 2.30 -5.75
C VAL A 69 12.16 3.53 -4.85
N GLY A 70 11.42 3.58 -3.73
CA GLY A 70 11.46 4.70 -2.78
C GLY A 70 10.49 5.85 -3.08
N ARG A 71 9.98 5.96 -4.32
CA ARG A 71 9.06 7.01 -4.75
C ARG A 71 7.97 6.47 -5.65
N PRO A 72 6.94 5.80 -5.09
CA PRO A 72 5.87 5.22 -5.89
C PRO A 72 5.06 6.31 -6.61
N GLU A 73 4.78 6.06 -7.89
CA GLU A 73 3.83 6.86 -8.67
C GLU A 73 2.40 6.40 -8.43
N ARG A 74 2.21 5.09 -8.19
CA ARG A 74 0.92 4.52 -7.83
C ARG A 74 1.04 3.56 -6.66
N ILE A 75 0.05 3.65 -5.77
CA ILE A 75 -0.12 2.74 -4.63
C ILE A 75 -1.45 2.04 -4.85
N VAL A 76 -1.39 0.78 -5.26
CA VAL A 76 -2.59 -0.04 -5.55
C VAL A 76 -2.94 -0.83 -4.30
N VAL A 77 -4.08 -0.53 -3.70
CA VAL A 77 -4.61 -1.29 -2.56
C VAL A 77 -5.12 -2.63 -3.06
N VAL A 78 -4.49 -3.71 -2.63
CA VAL A 78 -4.82 -5.09 -3.00
C VAL A 78 -5.72 -5.73 -1.96
N ARG A 79 -5.56 -5.38 -0.69
CA ARG A 79 -6.42 -5.84 0.40
C ARG A 79 -6.52 -4.77 1.50
N ARG A 80 -7.72 -4.55 2.02
CA ARG A 80 -7.96 -3.65 3.15
C ARG A 80 -7.83 -4.41 4.46
N VAL A 81 -7.27 -3.79 5.50
CA VAL A 81 -7.21 -4.40 6.85
C VAL A 81 -8.61 -4.64 7.45
N TRP A 82 -9.58 -3.78 7.10
CA TRP A 82 -10.92 -3.77 7.68
C TRP A 82 -11.86 -4.85 7.10
N ASP A 83 -11.47 -5.46 5.98
CA ASP A 83 -12.25 -6.53 5.32
C ASP A 83 -12.26 -7.84 6.16
N GLU A 84 -11.30 -8.00 7.08
CA GLU A 84 -11.19 -9.18 7.96
C GLU A 84 -12.06 -9.07 9.24
N LEU A 85 -12.69 -7.92 9.52
CA LEU A 85 -13.56 -7.74 10.70
C LEU A 85 -15.06 -7.87 10.40
N SER A 86 -15.45 -7.96 9.13
CA SER A 86 -16.82 -8.26 8.70
C SER A 86 -17.00 -9.74 8.39
N SER A 87 -16.69 -10.62 9.34
CA SER A 87 -17.29 -11.95 9.39
C SER A 87 -18.15 -12.05 10.65
N PRO A 88 -19.41 -11.58 10.62
CA PRO A 88 -20.39 -12.08 11.57
C PRO A 88 -20.74 -13.51 11.15
N GLU A 89 -20.03 -14.48 11.71
CA GLU A 89 -20.52 -15.86 11.76
C GLU A 89 -21.53 -15.92 12.91
N TRP A 90 -22.82 -15.84 12.56
CA TRP A 90 -23.96 -16.00 13.45
C TRP A 90 -24.33 -17.48 13.59
#